data_AF-A0A2V8N249-F1
#
_entry.id   AF-A0A2V8N249-F1
#
_cell.length_a   1.000
_cell.length_b   1.000
_cell.length_c   1.000
_cell.angle_alpha   90.00
_cell.angle_beta   90.00
_cell.angle_gamma   90.00
#
_symmetry.space_group_name_H-M   'P 1'
#
loop_
_entity.id
_entity.type
_entity.pdbx_description
1 polymer ?
#
loop_
_entity_poly.entity_id
_entity_poly.type
_entity_poly.pdbx_seq_one_letter_code
_entity_poly.pdbx_strand_id
1 'polypeptide(L)'
;MTRTATSEKALTYVDVHCNLCGGSTYRIKYRTASPTPAIPNQAHYQASTDRYGDFGQIAQCLSCGLIYSNPRLESADILAMYARSEHEEYSEESSSRSINAHLSLNT
;
A
#
# COMPACT_ATOMS: atom_id res chain seq x y z
N MET A 1 -16.83 -11.72 24.44
CA MET A 1 -15.50 -11.54 23.81
C MET A 1 -15.32 -10.07 23.50
N THR A 2 -14.65 -9.35 24.38
CA THR A 2 -14.40 -7.91 24.27
C THR A 2 -13.28 -7.69 23.25
N ARG A 3 -13.61 -7.16 22.07
CA ARG A 3 -12.62 -6.69 21.09
C ARG A 3 -11.87 -5.53 21.72
N THR A 4 -10.66 -5.80 22.20
CA THR A 4 -9.70 -4.77 22.60
C THR A 4 -9.47 -3.88 21.39
N ALA A 5 -9.91 -2.62 21.46
CA ALA A 5 -9.63 -1.65 20.43
C ALA A 5 -8.12 -1.37 20.46
N THR A 6 -7.37 -2.05 19.60
CA THR A 6 -5.96 -1.78 19.38
C THR A 6 -5.85 -0.34 18.93
N SER A 7 -5.21 0.50 19.73
CA SER A 7 -4.92 1.90 19.38
C SER A 7 -4.24 1.93 18.01
N GLU A 8 -4.97 2.33 16.97
CA GLU A 8 -4.44 2.44 15.61
C GLU A 8 -3.42 3.59 15.59
N LYS A 9 -2.14 3.25 15.48
CA LYS A 9 -1.07 4.22 15.23
C LYS A 9 -1.42 5.00 13.97
N ALA A 10 -1.41 6.33 14.05
CA ALA A 10 -1.59 7.19 12.90
C ALA A 10 -0.44 6.98 11.89
N LEU A 11 -0.79 6.81 10.63
CA LEU A 11 0.16 6.68 9.52
C LEU A 11 0.90 8.01 9.29
N THR A 12 2.20 7.94 9.02
CA THR A 12 3.08 9.09 8.83
C THR A 12 3.37 9.28 7.35
N TYR A 13 3.12 10.48 6.81
CA TYR A 13 3.53 10.84 5.45
C TYR A 13 4.77 11.71 5.48
N VAL A 14 5.71 11.43 4.57
CA VAL A 14 7.01 12.10 4.48
C VAL A 14 7.24 12.61 3.06
N ASP A 15 7.79 13.81 2.95
CA ASP A 15 8.37 14.30 1.70
C ASP A 15 9.67 13.55 1.40
N VAL A 16 9.84 13.13 0.15
CA VAL A 16 11.00 12.35 -0.28
C VAL A 16 11.72 13.00 -1.44
N HIS A 17 13.05 12.83 -1.45
CA HIS A 17 13.89 13.14 -2.61
C HIS A 17 13.57 12.22 -3.79
N CYS A 18 13.92 12.67 -5.00
CA CYS A 18 13.77 11.87 -6.20
C CYS A 18 14.57 10.56 -6.10
N ASN A 19 13.89 9.42 -6.23
CA ASN A 19 14.51 8.09 -6.13
C ASN A 19 15.54 7.80 -7.24
N LEU A 20 15.54 8.57 -8.33
CA LEU A 20 16.47 8.36 -9.45
C LEU A 20 17.72 9.24 -9.33
N CYS A 21 17.57 10.53 -9.03
CA CYS A 21 18.67 11.48 -9.05
C CYS A 21 18.96 12.18 -7.72
N GLY A 22 18.16 11.94 -6.67
CA GLY A 22 18.29 12.59 -5.36
C GLY A 22 17.81 14.04 -5.27
N GLY A 23 17.36 14.65 -6.37
CA GLY A 23 16.86 16.03 -6.37
C GLY A 23 15.64 16.23 -5.47
N SER A 24 15.54 17.40 -4.82
CA SER A 24 14.39 17.79 -3.97
C SER A 24 13.37 18.68 -4.70
N THR A 25 13.72 19.24 -5.85
CA THR A 25 12.84 20.16 -6.58
C THR A 25 11.90 19.40 -7.51
N TYR A 26 10.60 19.61 -7.32
CA TYR A 26 9.54 19.00 -8.12
C TYR A 26 8.41 19.97 -8.41
N ARG A 27 7.59 19.63 -9.40
CA ARG A 27 6.27 20.24 -9.64
C ARG A 27 5.18 19.22 -9.41
N ILE A 28 4.03 19.66 -8.90
CA ILE A 28 2.84 18.79 -8.79
C ILE A 28 2.29 18.55 -10.20
N LYS A 29 2.22 17.29 -10.63
CA LYS A 29 1.72 16.89 -11.94
C LYS A 29 0.24 16.52 -11.89
N TYR A 30 -0.17 15.75 -10.88
CA TYR A 30 -1.57 15.44 -10.62
C TYR A 30 -1.89 15.79 -9.18
N ARG A 31 -2.78 16.78 -9.02
CA ARG A 31 -3.28 17.20 -7.71
C ARG A 31 -4.40 16.25 -7.29
N THR A 32 -4.39 15.87 -6.03
CA THR A 32 -5.46 15.07 -5.41
C THR A 32 -6.17 15.94 -4.39
N ALA A 33 -7.43 15.60 -4.09
CA ALA A 33 -8.18 16.29 -3.05
C ALA A 33 -7.54 16.10 -1.67
N SER A 34 -6.89 14.95 -1.45
CA SER A 34 -6.13 14.64 -0.25
C SER A 34 -4.70 14.20 -0.60
N PRO A 35 -3.70 15.09 -0.46
CA PRO A 35 -2.29 14.76 -0.73
C PRO A 35 -1.76 13.65 0.17
N THR A 36 -2.32 13.54 1.38
CA THR A 36 -2.06 12.53 2.40
C THR A 36 -3.40 11.85 2.73
N PRO A 37 -3.85 10.91 1.87
CA PRO A 37 -5.16 10.30 2.03
C PRO A 37 -5.32 9.62 3.39
N ALA A 38 -6.57 9.54 3.85
CA ALA A 38 -6.88 8.92 5.12
C ALA A 38 -6.44 7.45 5.14
N ILE A 39 -6.20 6.96 6.35
CA ILE A 39 -5.68 5.62 6.65
C ILE A 39 -6.44 4.57 5.83
N PRO A 40 -5.77 3.83 4.92
CA PRO A 40 -6.39 2.66 4.32
C PRO A 40 -6.66 1.68 5.46
N ASN A 41 -7.92 1.28 5.61
CA ASN A 41 -8.29 0.19 6.52
C ASN A 41 -7.39 -1.03 6.22
N GLN A 42 -7.06 -1.85 7.23
CA GLN A 42 -6.31 -3.11 7.02
C GLN A 42 -6.88 -3.94 5.85
N ALA A 43 -8.20 -3.89 5.62
CA ALA A 43 -8.88 -4.51 4.49
C ALA A 43 -8.37 -4.06 3.09
N HIS A 44 -7.74 -2.89 2.96
CA HIS A 44 -7.16 -2.38 1.70
C HIS A 44 -5.78 -3.01 1.40
N TYR A 45 -5.14 -3.61 2.40
CA TYR A 45 -3.88 -4.34 2.24
C TYR A 45 -4.12 -5.85 2.04
N GLN A 46 -5.38 -6.28 1.89
CA GLN A 46 -5.70 -7.68 1.62
C GLN A 46 -5.48 -8.03 0.15
N ALA A 47 -4.84 -9.17 -0.13
CA ALA A 47 -4.58 -9.58 -1.51
C ALA A 47 -5.88 -9.85 -2.31
N SER A 48 -6.97 -10.24 -1.63
CA SER A 48 -8.29 -10.47 -2.24
C SER A 48 -9.22 -9.25 -2.21
N THR A 49 -8.75 -8.08 -1.78
CA THR A 49 -9.61 -6.89 -1.67
C THR A 49 -9.95 -6.30 -3.05
N ASP A 50 -11.21 -5.91 -3.22
CA ASP A 50 -11.67 -5.07 -4.34
C ASP A 50 -11.65 -3.58 -3.98
N ARG A 51 -11.19 -3.24 -2.77
CA ARG A 51 -11.15 -1.87 -2.26
C ARG A 51 -9.85 -1.19 -2.65
N TYR A 52 -10.00 -0.09 -3.38
CA TYR A 52 -8.89 0.78 -3.72
C TYR A 52 -8.81 1.94 -2.72
N GLY A 53 -7.60 2.22 -2.24
CA GLY A 53 -7.34 3.45 -1.47
C GLY A 53 -7.31 4.68 -2.37
N ASP A 54 -7.41 5.85 -1.75
CA ASP A 54 -7.15 7.11 -2.46
C ASP A 54 -5.68 7.17 -2.92
N PHE A 55 -5.47 7.71 -4.11
CA PHE A 55 -4.14 7.98 -4.60
C PHE A 55 -3.62 9.29 -3.99
N GLY A 56 -2.38 9.25 -3.49
CA GLY A 56 -1.69 10.44 -3.01
C GLY A 56 -1.28 11.38 -4.15
N GLN A 57 -0.74 12.54 -3.78
CA GLN A 57 -0.27 13.53 -4.75
C GLN A 57 0.87 12.99 -5.63
N ILE A 58 0.80 13.26 -6.94
CA ILE A 58 1.83 12.87 -7.90
C ILE A 58 2.64 14.09 -8.34
N ALA A 59 3.95 13.99 -8.17
CA ALA A 59 4.94 15.00 -8.51
C ALA A 59 5.82 14.56 -9.69
N GLN A 60 6.48 15.54 -10.33
CA GLN A 60 7.50 15.33 -11.33
C GLN A 60 8.78 16.05 -10.93
N CYS A 61 9.90 15.32 -10.86
CA CYS A 61 11.22 15.89 -10.59
C CYS A 61 11.64 16.86 -11.70
N LEU A 62 12.10 18.05 -11.33
CA LEU A 62 12.55 19.04 -12.32
C LEU A 62 13.97 18.77 -12.83
N SER A 63 14.77 17.96 -12.11
CA SER A 63 16.16 17.66 -12.50
C SER A 63 16.25 16.51 -13.50
N CYS A 64 15.48 15.43 -13.33
CA CYS A 64 15.57 14.23 -14.17
C CYS A 64 14.24 13.80 -14.82
N GLY A 65 13.14 14.49 -14.54
CA GLY A 65 11.83 14.21 -15.14
C GLY A 65 11.05 13.02 -14.55
N LEU A 66 11.60 12.28 -13.57
CA LEU A 66 10.91 11.15 -12.92
C LEU A 66 9.56 11.60 -12.35
N ILE A 67 8.53 10.78 -12.56
CA ILE A 67 7.19 10.97 -11.98
C ILE A 67 7.04 10.04 -10.79
N TYR A 68 6.59 10.57 -9.66
CA TYR A 68 6.53 9.83 -8.42
C TYR A 68 5.49 10.40 -7.44
N SER A 69 5.01 9.59 -6.50
CA SER A 69 4.18 10.08 -5.39
C SER A 69 5.02 10.91 -4.42
N ASN A 70 4.52 12.08 -4.02
CA ASN A 70 5.11 12.90 -2.97
C ASN A 70 4.07 13.89 -2.39
N PRO A 71 3.84 13.91 -1.06
CA PRO A 71 4.47 13.08 -0.01
C PRO A 71 4.10 11.59 -0.13
N ARG A 72 4.88 10.72 0.52
CA ARG A 72 4.67 9.26 0.55
C ARG A 72 4.41 8.77 1.95
N LEU A 73 3.69 7.66 2.06
CA LEU A 73 3.60 6.94 3.32
C LEU A 73 4.99 6.45 3.76
N GLU A 74 5.29 6.60 5.05
CA GLU A 74 6.53 6.17 5.66
C GLU A 74 6.70 4.65 5.49
N SER A 75 7.94 4.22 5.22
CA SER A 75 8.18 2.83 4.79
C SER A 75 7.93 1.82 5.91
N ALA A 76 8.23 2.17 7.16
CA ALA A 76 7.93 1.28 8.28
C ALA A 76 6.41 1.14 8.50
N ASP A 77 5.64 2.21 8.28
CA ASP A 77 4.18 2.14 8.28
C ASP A 77 3.63 1.23 7.16
N ILE A 78 4.14 1.32 5.93
CA ILE A 78 3.77 0.39 4.84
C ILE A 78 4.07 -1.05 5.26
N LEU A 79 5.28 -1.30 5.73
CA LEU A 79 5.73 -2.64 6.13
C LEU A 79 4.88 -3.20 7.27
N ALA A 80 4.55 -2.38 8.27
CA ALA A 80 3.71 -2.77 9.39
C ALA A 80 2.29 -3.13 8.92
N MET A 81 1.72 -2.43 7.95
CA MET A 81 0.42 -2.80 7.40
C MET A 81 0.47 -4.16 6.70
N TYR A 82 1.47 -4.39 5.84
CA TYR A 82 1.65 -5.70 5.18
C TYR A 82 1.89 -6.83 6.16
N ALA A 83 2.69 -6.62 7.20
CA ALA A 83 3.00 -7.64 8.20
C ALA A 83 1.77 -8.08 9.03
N ARG A 84 0.79 -7.19 9.19
CA ARG A 84 -0.46 -7.48 9.91
C ARG A 84 -1.58 -7.97 9.00
N SER A 85 -1.36 -8.01 7.69
CA SER A 85 -2.38 -8.45 6.74
C SER A 85 -2.61 -9.94 6.86
N GLU A 86 -3.76 -10.31 7.41
CA GLU A 86 -4.27 -11.68 7.38
C GLU A 86 -5.33 -11.82 6.26
N HIS A 87 -5.33 -12.98 5.60
CA HIS A 87 -6.26 -13.32 4.52
C HIS A 87 -7.04 -14.58 4.91
N GLU A 88 -8.11 -14.41 5.67
CA GLU A 88 -8.93 -15.53 6.14
C GLU A 88 -9.48 -16.36 4.98
N GLU A 89 -10.04 -15.70 3.97
CA GLU A 89 -10.54 -16.34 2.75
C GLU A 89 -9.46 -17.16 2.03
N TYR A 90 -8.23 -16.63 1.97
CA TYR A 90 -7.10 -17.39 1.45
C TYR A 90 -6.87 -18.65 2.30
N SER A 91 -6.91 -18.58 3.62
CA SER A 91 -6.77 -19.77 4.46
C SER A 91 -7.89 -20.79 4.24
N GLU A 92 -9.14 -20.35 4.13
CA GLU A 92 -10.33 -21.20 3.92
C GLU A 92 -10.25 -22.00 2.60
N GLU A 93 -9.72 -21.40 1.55
CA GLU A 93 -9.59 -22.01 0.22
C GLU A 93 -8.39 -22.97 0.05
N SER A 94 -7.66 -23.27 1.13
CA SER A 94 -6.42 -24.07 1.06
C SER A 94 -6.61 -25.46 0.45
N SER A 95 -7.74 -26.12 0.71
CA SER A 95 -8.03 -27.46 0.18
C SER A 95 -8.20 -27.44 -1.34
N SER A 96 -8.97 -26.46 -1.86
CA SER A 96 -9.18 -26.23 -3.29
C SER A 96 -7.88 -25.92 -4.02
N ARG A 97 -7.01 -25.08 -3.44
CA ARG A 97 -5.69 -24.80 -4.03
C ARG A 97 -4.78 -26.03 -4.05
N SER A 98 -4.79 -26.82 -2.98
CA SER A 98 -3.98 -28.04 -2.91
C SER A 98 -4.38 -29.07 -3.97
N ILE A 99 -5.68 -29.28 -4.20
CA ILE A 99 -6.13 -30.24 -5.21
C ILE A 99 -5.85 -29.74 -6.64
N ASN A 100 -6.05 -28.44 -6.90
CA ASN A 100 -5.73 -27.85 -8.20
C ASN A 100 -4.23 -27.95 -8.51
N ALA A 101 -3.37 -27.68 -7.53
CA ALA A 101 -1.93 -27.83 -7.68
C ALA A 101 -1.54 -29.30 -7.96
N HIS A 102 -2.11 -30.26 -7.23
CA HIS A 102 -1.88 -31.69 -7.47
C HIS A 102 -2.27 -32.12 -8.88
N LEU A 103 -3.44 -31.68 -9.37
CA LEU A 103 -3.92 -32.01 -10.71
C LEU A 103 -3.09 -31.34 -11.82
N SER A 104 -2.59 -30.12 -11.58
CA SER A 104 -1.87 -29.35 -12.61
C SER A 104 -0.38 -29.72 -12.71
N LEU A 105 0.21 -30.25 -11.64
CA LEU A 105 1.65 -30.56 -11.58
C LEU A 105 1.96 -32.05 -11.75
N ASN A 106 0.95 -32.93 -11.66
CA ASN A 106 1.11 -34.38 -11.87
C ASN A 106 0.50 -34.88 -13.18
N THR A 107 0.13 -33.97 -14.10
CA THR A 107 -0.08 -34.25 -15.52
C THR A 107 1.23 -34.13 -16.27
#